data_AF-A0A8F5GU31-F1
#
_entry.id   AF-A0A8F5GU31-F1
#
_cell.length_a   1.000
_cell.length_b   1.000
_cell.length_c   1.000
_cell.angle_alpha   90.00
_cell.angle_beta   90.00
_cell.angle_gamma   90.00
#
_symmetry.space_group_name_H-M   'P 1'
#
loop_
_entity.id
_entity.type
_entity.pdbx_description
1 polymer ?
#
loop_
_entity_poly.entity_id
_entity_poly.type
_entity_poly.pdbx_seq_one_letter_code
_entity_poly.pdbx_strand_id
1 'polypeptide(L)'
;MNKAELLFNAYRNRSEIIPFPLAESEAKEVGKEFAKMLVNSEGLGGYKIAKSGIGVLTKPMITTSSDIELWFKSHKLEVEIIALVCNGTVEKTFLGLELPATRFTTWELPSYYAIADNVHAARLYVGPEIDPPYGSFKLYINDALVGEGEPKYKLEERVRKDMEGYVSLGVFIGPISIYKGDRVRVEGKKEINVKFV
;
A
#
# COMPACT_ATOMS: atom_id res chain seq x y z
N MET A 1 20.64 -16.95 7.80
CA MET A 1 19.64 -16.16 7.04
C MET A 1 19.64 -14.77 7.62
N ASN A 2 19.88 -13.75 6.81
CA ASN A 2 19.84 -12.37 7.28
C ASN A 2 18.37 -11.90 7.48
N LYS A 3 18.16 -10.78 8.16
CA LYS A 3 16.80 -10.29 8.49
C LYS A 3 15.99 -9.91 7.25
N ALA A 4 16.64 -9.41 6.19
CA ALA A 4 15.98 -9.09 4.93
C ALA A 4 15.52 -10.36 4.19
N GLU A 5 16.32 -11.42 4.18
CA GLU A 5 15.96 -12.74 3.64
C GLU A 5 14.79 -13.37 4.40
N LEU A 6 14.72 -13.20 5.73
CA LEU A 6 13.57 -13.62 6.54
C LEU A 6 12.28 -12.95 6.05
N LEU A 7 12.28 -11.63 5.89
CA LEU A 7 11.13 -10.88 5.39
C LEU A 7 10.79 -11.24 3.94
N PHE A 8 11.80 -11.42 3.09
CA PHE A 8 11.61 -11.81 1.70
C PHE A 8 11.01 -13.22 1.57
N ASN A 9 11.48 -14.17 2.36
CA ASN A 9 10.91 -15.51 2.38
C ASN A 9 9.47 -15.50 2.92
N ALA A 10 9.20 -14.72 3.97
CA ALA A 10 7.84 -14.53 4.48
C ALA A 10 6.90 -13.96 3.39
N TYR A 11 7.38 -12.95 2.65
CA TYR A 11 6.67 -12.35 1.54
C TYR A 11 6.35 -13.36 0.42
N ARG A 12 7.36 -14.10 -0.06
CA ARG A 12 7.20 -15.08 -1.14
C ARG A 12 6.24 -16.21 -0.77
N ASN A 13 6.29 -16.64 0.48
CA ASN A 13 5.48 -17.75 0.99
C ASN A 13 4.10 -17.30 1.49
N ARG A 14 3.77 -16.01 1.39
CA ARG A 14 2.49 -15.45 1.87
C ARG A 14 2.23 -15.78 3.35
N SER A 15 3.30 -15.78 4.14
CA SER A 15 3.31 -16.23 5.54
C SER A 15 3.73 -15.12 6.49
N GLU A 16 3.27 -15.21 7.74
CA GLU A 16 3.73 -14.35 8.83
C GLU A 16 4.88 -15.01 9.60
N ILE A 17 5.78 -14.20 10.15
CA ILE A 17 6.90 -14.61 10.98
C ILE A 17 6.81 -13.96 12.37
N ILE A 18 7.34 -14.65 13.38
CA ILE A 18 7.49 -14.06 14.72
C ILE A 18 8.46 -12.87 14.61
N PRO A 19 8.14 -11.70 15.19
CA PRO A 19 9.06 -10.58 15.23
C PRO A 19 10.43 -10.99 15.77
N PHE A 20 11.48 -10.74 14.99
CA PHE A 20 12.86 -10.93 15.42
C PHE A 20 13.38 -9.67 16.10
N PRO A 21 14.40 -9.76 16.97
CA PRO A 21 15.03 -8.58 17.55
C PRO A 21 15.54 -7.64 16.45
N LEU A 22 14.99 -6.42 16.42
CA LEU A 22 15.35 -5.37 15.48
C LEU A 22 15.61 -4.07 16.25
N ALA A 23 16.76 -3.45 16.05
CA ALA A 23 17.06 -2.10 16.52
C ALA A 23 16.69 -1.05 15.46
N GLU A 24 16.38 0.16 15.91
CA GLU A 24 16.00 1.25 15.01
C GLU A 24 17.10 1.62 14.01
N SER A 25 18.37 1.57 14.43
CA SER A 25 19.54 1.89 13.60
C SER A 25 19.71 0.93 12.41
N GLU A 26 19.36 -0.34 12.57
CA GLU A 26 19.49 -1.35 11.51
C GLU A 26 18.24 -1.47 10.62
N ALA A 27 17.07 -1.01 11.08
CA ALA A 27 15.81 -1.16 10.37
C ALA A 27 15.83 -0.59 8.94
N LYS A 28 16.51 0.54 8.74
CA LYS A 28 16.65 1.18 7.43
C LYS A 28 17.48 0.33 6.45
N GLU A 29 18.54 -0.30 6.93
CA GLU A 29 19.39 -1.15 6.10
C GLU A 29 18.65 -2.44 5.71
N VAL A 30 18.00 -3.08 6.68
CA VAL A 30 17.15 -4.26 6.45
C VAL A 30 16.04 -3.94 5.44
N GLY A 31 15.34 -2.82 5.61
CA GLY A 31 14.27 -2.40 4.69
C GLY A 31 14.77 -2.12 3.28
N LYS A 32 15.94 -1.49 3.14
CA LYS A 32 16.57 -1.23 1.83
C LYS A 32 16.97 -2.52 1.13
N GLU A 33 17.58 -3.46 1.86
CA GLU A 33 17.97 -4.76 1.31
C GLU A 33 16.73 -5.56 0.89
N PHE A 34 15.71 -5.61 1.75
CA PHE A 34 14.46 -6.31 1.45
C PHE A 34 13.73 -5.70 0.24
N ALA A 35 13.61 -4.37 0.16
CA ALA A 35 13.03 -3.69 -1.00
C ALA A 35 13.79 -3.98 -2.30
N LYS A 36 15.14 -4.06 -2.25
CA LYS A 36 15.96 -4.46 -3.40
C LYS A 36 15.67 -5.89 -3.83
N MET A 37 15.52 -6.82 -2.89
CA MET A 37 15.16 -8.22 -3.20
C MET A 37 13.79 -8.31 -3.88
N LEU A 38 12.79 -7.55 -3.40
CA LEU A 38 11.47 -7.47 -4.02
C LEU A 38 11.56 -7.01 -5.49
N VAL A 39 12.22 -5.88 -5.74
CA VAL A 39 12.35 -5.31 -7.10
C VAL A 39 13.15 -6.21 -8.02
N ASN A 40 14.24 -6.82 -7.54
CA ASN A 40 15.03 -7.76 -8.35
C ASN A 40 14.24 -9.01 -8.73
N SER A 41 13.30 -9.46 -7.88
CA SER A 41 12.54 -10.68 -8.10
C SER A 41 11.30 -10.46 -8.97
N GLU A 42 10.62 -9.33 -8.85
CA GLU A 42 9.28 -9.11 -9.43
C GLU A 42 9.18 -7.86 -10.33
N GLY A 43 10.24 -7.06 -10.37
CA GLY A 43 10.26 -5.76 -11.02
C GLY A 43 9.53 -4.68 -10.22
N LEU A 44 9.98 -3.45 -10.40
CA LEU A 44 9.33 -2.27 -9.83
C LEU A 44 7.98 -2.03 -10.54
N GLY A 45 6.93 -1.87 -9.74
CA GLY A 45 5.60 -1.41 -10.17
C GLY A 45 5.32 0.03 -9.76
N GLY A 46 5.95 0.48 -8.67
CA GLY A 46 5.96 1.87 -8.23
C GLY A 46 6.23 1.99 -6.73
N TYR A 47 5.55 2.92 -6.06
CA TYR A 47 5.88 3.33 -4.71
C TYR A 47 4.64 3.57 -3.86
N LYS A 48 4.84 3.52 -2.56
CA LYS A 48 3.85 4.02 -1.63
C LYS A 48 4.43 5.06 -0.68
N ILE A 49 3.63 6.05 -0.31
CA ILE A 49 4.07 7.15 0.55
C ILE A 49 3.32 7.08 1.87
N ALA A 50 4.05 6.77 2.95
CA ALA A 50 3.51 6.80 4.30
C ALA A 50 4.29 7.77 5.19
N LYS A 51 3.76 8.07 6.38
CA LYS A 51 4.44 8.91 7.38
C LYS A 51 5.81 8.35 7.80
N SER A 52 5.95 7.02 7.83
CA SER A 52 7.19 6.33 8.22
C SER A 52 8.24 6.26 7.11
N GLY A 53 7.88 6.57 5.87
CA GLY A 53 8.80 6.55 4.73
C GLY A 53 8.13 6.11 3.42
N ILE A 54 8.97 5.77 2.45
CA ILE A 54 8.56 5.31 1.13
C ILE A 54 8.83 3.82 1.02
N GLY A 55 7.80 3.05 0.67
CA GLY A 55 7.91 1.64 0.35
C GLY A 55 7.89 1.42 -1.16
N VAL A 56 8.46 0.31 -1.63
CA VAL A 56 8.35 -0.11 -3.04
C VAL A 56 7.12 -0.99 -3.23
N LEU A 57 6.44 -0.80 -4.36
CA LEU A 57 5.40 -1.69 -4.87
C LEU A 57 5.97 -2.47 -6.05
N THR A 58 5.90 -3.79 -6.03
CA THR A 58 6.29 -4.61 -7.19
C THR A 58 5.14 -4.72 -8.17
N LYS A 59 5.41 -5.11 -9.42
CA LYS A 59 4.36 -5.27 -10.44
C LYS A 59 3.23 -6.22 -10.00
N PRO A 60 3.49 -7.38 -9.37
CA PRO A 60 2.43 -8.27 -8.90
C PRO A 60 1.58 -7.74 -7.73
N MET A 61 2.06 -6.73 -6.98
CA MET A 61 1.28 -6.10 -5.92
C MET A 61 0.11 -5.28 -6.48
N ILE A 62 0.21 -4.85 -7.73
CA ILE A 62 -0.72 -3.91 -8.37
C ILE A 62 -1.77 -4.70 -9.15
N THR A 63 -3.04 -4.34 -8.96
CA THR A 63 -4.15 -4.96 -9.68
C THR A 63 -5.22 -3.94 -10.06
N THR A 64 -5.95 -4.26 -11.12
CA THR A 64 -7.18 -3.57 -11.55
C THR A 64 -8.39 -4.51 -11.45
N SER A 65 -8.21 -5.73 -10.93
CA SER A 65 -9.28 -6.71 -10.74
C SER A 65 -10.21 -6.26 -9.62
N SER A 66 -11.52 -6.40 -9.85
CA SER A 66 -12.53 -6.16 -8.82
C SER A 66 -12.55 -7.23 -7.72
N ASP A 67 -12.03 -8.42 -8.01
CA ASP A 67 -11.74 -9.45 -7.01
C ASP A 67 -10.28 -9.32 -6.59
N ILE A 68 -10.05 -8.86 -5.36
CA ILE A 68 -8.73 -8.54 -4.83
C ILE A 68 -8.29 -9.60 -3.82
N GLU A 69 -7.25 -10.35 -4.17
CA GLU A 69 -6.65 -11.32 -3.25
C GLU A 69 -5.93 -10.62 -2.09
N LEU A 70 -6.19 -11.09 -0.87
CA LEU A 70 -5.41 -10.72 0.33
C LEU A 70 -4.25 -11.71 0.52
N TRP A 71 -3.02 -11.22 0.37
CA TRP A 71 -1.79 -12.03 0.36
C TRP A 71 -1.26 -12.52 1.71
N PHE A 72 -1.86 -12.08 2.81
CA PHE A 72 -1.39 -12.20 4.17
C PHE A 72 -2.63 -12.23 5.06
N LYS A 73 -2.50 -12.86 6.22
CA LYS A 73 -3.63 -13.11 7.11
C LYS A 73 -4.28 -11.84 7.63
N SER A 74 -3.50 -10.77 7.83
CA SER A 74 -4.02 -9.49 8.28
C SER A 74 -3.68 -8.36 7.29
N HIS A 75 -4.71 -7.63 6.88
CA HIS A 75 -4.59 -6.44 6.04
C HIS A 75 -5.30 -5.26 6.69
N LYS A 76 -4.81 -4.07 6.33
CA LYS A 76 -5.55 -2.83 6.45
C LYS A 76 -6.04 -2.40 5.09
N LEU A 77 -6.97 -1.46 5.09
CA LEU A 77 -7.54 -0.80 3.93
C LEU A 77 -7.37 0.71 4.10
N GLU A 78 -6.80 1.33 3.07
CA GLU A 78 -6.61 2.77 2.96
C GLU A 78 -7.14 3.23 1.60
N VAL A 79 -7.99 4.27 1.60
CA VAL A 79 -8.44 4.92 0.35
C VAL A 79 -7.46 6.04 0.01
N GLU A 80 -6.94 6.00 -1.21
CA GLU A 80 -5.90 6.91 -1.68
C GLU A 80 -6.15 7.42 -3.11
N ILE A 81 -5.47 8.52 -3.46
CA ILE A 81 -5.23 8.86 -4.86
C ILE A 81 -3.93 8.20 -5.28
N ILE A 82 -3.95 7.52 -6.42
CA ILE A 82 -2.79 6.88 -7.03
C ILE A 82 -2.39 7.72 -8.25
N ALA A 83 -1.12 8.07 -8.37
CA ALA A 83 -0.57 8.70 -9.58
C ALA A 83 0.15 7.67 -10.45
N LEU A 84 -0.04 7.71 -11.76
CA LEU A 84 0.90 7.12 -12.70
C LEU A 84 1.98 8.16 -13.01
N VAL A 85 3.22 7.81 -12.73
CA VAL A 85 4.37 8.72 -12.80
C VAL A 85 5.38 8.23 -13.84
N CYS A 86 5.87 9.14 -14.67
CA CYS A 86 6.96 8.92 -15.62
C CYS A 86 8.06 9.97 -15.38
N ASN A 87 9.25 9.52 -14.97
CA ASN A 87 10.40 10.39 -14.68
C ASN A 87 10.05 11.56 -13.73
N GLY A 88 9.29 11.27 -12.67
CA GLY A 88 8.83 12.25 -11.69
C GLY A 88 7.69 13.18 -12.14
N THR A 89 7.17 13.02 -13.36
CA THR A 89 6.00 13.74 -13.86
C THR A 89 4.75 12.89 -13.67
N VAL A 90 3.68 13.49 -13.13
CA VAL A 90 2.36 12.84 -13.04
C VAL A 90 1.69 12.87 -14.41
N GLU A 91 1.42 11.69 -14.96
CA GLU A 91 0.71 11.54 -16.23
C GLU A 91 -0.80 11.41 -16.02
N LYS A 92 -1.21 10.63 -15.01
CA LYS A 92 -2.61 10.32 -14.71
C LYS A 92 -2.82 10.11 -13.21
N THR A 93 -4.06 10.28 -12.75
CA THR A 93 -4.46 9.99 -11.37
C THR A 93 -5.68 9.09 -11.32
N PHE A 94 -5.75 8.27 -10.27
CA PHE A 94 -6.77 7.26 -10.07
C PHE A 94 -7.27 7.30 -8.62
N LEU A 95 -8.55 7.01 -8.42
CA LEU A 95 -9.04 6.62 -7.10
C LEU A 95 -8.61 5.17 -6.87
N GLY A 96 -8.05 4.86 -5.70
CA GLY A 96 -7.54 3.53 -5.44
C GLY A 96 -7.58 3.11 -3.97
N LEU A 97 -7.20 1.85 -3.75
CA LEU A 97 -7.12 1.25 -2.43
C LEU A 97 -5.70 0.73 -2.20
N GLU A 98 -5.02 1.26 -1.19
CA GLU A 98 -3.85 0.58 -0.64
C GLU A 98 -4.31 -0.44 0.39
N LEU A 99 -3.68 -1.60 0.36
CA LEU A 99 -3.93 -2.70 1.29
C LEU A 99 -2.62 -3.04 2.00
N PRO A 100 -2.24 -2.26 3.04
CA PRO A 100 -1.04 -2.55 3.80
C PRO A 100 -1.17 -3.90 4.51
N ALA A 101 -0.07 -4.65 4.57
CA ALA A 101 0.03 -5.86 5.39
C ALA A 101 1.41 -5.98 6.02
N THR A 102 1.46 -6.55 7.22
CA THR A 102 2.71 -6.89 7.88
C THR A 102 3.07 -8.35 7.60
N ARG A 103 4.38 -8.62 7.49
CA ARG A 103 4.90 -9.99 7.49
C ARG A 103 5.09 -10.53 8.91
N PHE A 104 4.81 -9.74 9.94
CA PHE A 104 4.91 -10.18 11.32
C PHE A 104 3.57 -10.74 11.83
N THR A 105 3.62 -11.60 12.84
CA THR A 105 2.40 -12.15 13.47
C THR A 105 1.59 -11.12 14.27
N THR A 106 2.03 -9.86 14.34
CA THR A 106 1.36 -8.77 15.05
C THR A 106 1.66 -7.41 14.42
N TRP A 107 0.69 -6.49 14.53
CA TRP A 107 0.83 -5.08 14.16
C TRP A 107 1.38 -4.22 15.31
N GLU A 108 1.41 -4.76 16.53
CA GLU A 108 1.85 -4.05 17.75
C GLU A 108 3.37 -4.01 17.85
N LEU A 109 4.00 -3.35 16.88
CA LEU A 109 5.45 -3.22 16.78
C LEU A 109 5.85 -1.74 16.70
N PRO A 110 7.04 -1.37 17.21
CA PRO A 110 7.60 -0.06 16.98
C PRO A 110 7.67 0.30 15.48
N SER A 111 7.52 1.58 15.16
CA SER A 111 7.43 2.07 13.77
C SER A 111 8.60 1.68 12.88
N TYR A 112 9.79 1.45 13.44
CA TYR A 112 10.96 1.00 12.68
C TYR A 112 10.80 -0.42 12.13
N TYR A 113 9.95 -1.27 12.70
CA TYR A 113 9.59 -2.55 12.08
C TYR A 113 8.85 -2.34 10.77
N ALA A 114 7.98 -1.34 10.68
CA ALA A 114 7.33 -0.99 9.42
C ALA A 114 8.37 -0.58 8.37
N ILE A 115 9.40 0.19 8.76
CA ILE A 115 10.48 0.60 7.85
C ILE A 115 11.23 -0.62 7.32
N ALA A 116 11.63 -1.54 8.21
CA ALA A 116 12.27 -2.79 7.81
C ALA A 116 11.36 -3.64 6.92
N ASP A 117 10.05 -3.61 7.21
CA ASP A 117 9.02 -4.34 6.49
C ASP A 117 8.47 -3.55 5.28
N ASN A 118 9.34 -2.88 4.52
CA ASN A 118 8.97 -2.14 3.31
C ASN A 118 7.72 -1.24 3.49
N VAL A 119 7.64 -0.58 4.64
CA VAL A 119 6.54 0.31 5.04
C VAL A 119 5.17 -0.40 5.11
N HIS A 120 5.13 -1.73 5.25
CA HIS A 120 3.94 -2.59 5.13
C HIS A 120 3.31 -2.63 3.73
N ALA A 121 4.03 -2.27 2.67
CA ALA A 121 3.51 -2.40 1.31
C ALA A 121 3.18 -3.86 0.98
N ALA A 122 1.97 -4.12 0.45
CA ALA A 122 1.53 -5.46 0.10
C ALA A 122 0.64 -5.51 -1.15
N ARG A 123 -0.51 -4.83 -1.18
CA ARG A 123 -1.38 -4.80 -2.37
C ARG A 123 -1.84 -3.39 -2.69
N LEU A 124 -1.99 -3.08 -3.98
CA LEU A 124 -2.52 -1.83 -4.49
C LEU A 124 -3.59 -2.12 -5.54
N TYR A 125 -4.79 -1.62 -5.33
CA TYR A 125 -5.85 -1.61 -6.35
C TYR A 125 -5.90 -0.25 -7.04
N VAL A 126 -5.68 -0.24 -8.35
CA VAL A 126 -5.83 0.93 -9.21
C VAL A 126 -7.24 0.92 -9.78
N GLY A 127 -8.06 1.85 -9.29
CA GLY A 127 -9.45 2.00 -9.72
C GLY A 127 -9.61 2.98 -10.88
N PRO A 128 -10.77 3.65 -10.98
CA PRO A 128 -11.06 4.55 -12.08
C PRO A 128 -10.17 5.80 -12.09
N GLU A 129 -9.83 6.27 -13.29
CA GLU A 129 -9.15 7.55 -13.52
C GLU A 129 -9.99 8.72 -12.98
N ILE A 130 -9.34 9.66 -12.31
CA ILE A 130 -9.98 10.81 -11.66
C ILE A 130 -9.07 12.04 -11.74
N ASP A 131 -9.62 13.18 -12.14
CA ASP A 131 -8.91 14.45 -12.18
C ASP A 131 -9.20 15.32 -10.95
N PRO A 132 -8.27 16.20 -10.53
CA PRO A 132 -8.57 17.24 -9.55
C PRO A 132 -9.60 18.26 -10.10
N PRO A 133 -10.38 18.94 -9.23
CA PRO A 133 -10.51 18.67 -7.79
C PRO A 133 -11.21 17.33 -7.53
N TYR A 134 -10.71 16.58 -6.54
CA TYR A 134 -11.17 15.22 -6.25
C TYR A 134 -12.48 15.16 -5.47
N GLY A 135 -12.72 16.13 -4.59
CA GLY A 135 -13.87 16.15 -3.68
C GLY A 135 -13.70 15.19 -2.50
N SER A 136 -14.80 14.98 -1.77
CA SER A 136 -14.86 14.09 -0.61
C SER A 136 -15.46 12.74 -1.00
N PHE A 137 -15.10 11.70 -0.24
CA PHE A 137 -15.50 10.33 -0.47
C PHE A 137 -16.05 9.68 0.81
N LYS A 138 -16.84 8.63 0.61
CA LYS A 138 -17.37 7.76 1.66
C LYS A 138 -16.93 6.33 1.41
N LEU A 139 -16.49 5.65 2.46
CA LEU A 139 -16.09 4.25 2.41
C LEU A 139 -17.15 3.40 3.11
N TYR A 140 -17.63 2.39 2.40
CA TYR A 140 -18.55 1.37 2.90
C TYR A 140 -17.86 0.01 2.88
N ILE A 141 -18.02 -0.74 3.98
CA ILE A 141 -17.62 -2.15 4.08
C ILE A 141 -18.87 -2.96 4.43
N ASN A 142 -19.21 -3.94 3.60
CA ASN A 142 -20.41 -4.77 3.77
C ASN A 142 -21.67 -3.91 4.01
N ASP A 143 -21.85 -2.88 3.17
CA ASP A 143 -22.93 -1.90 3.20
C ASP A 143 -22.99 -0.99 4.44
N ALA A 144 -22.09 -1.14 5.41
CA ALA A 144 -21.95 -0.22 6.54
C ALA A 144 -21.00 0.92 6.18
N LEU A 145 -21.40 2.17 6.44
CA LEU A 145 -20.52 3.34 6.35
C LEU A 145 -19.47 3.27 7.45
N VAL A 146 -18.20 3.23 7.07
CA VAL A 146 -17.06 3.09 8.01
C VAL A 146 -16.16 4.33 8.07
N GLY A 147 -16.27 5.23 7.10
CA GLY A 147 -15.50 6.47 7.10
C GLY A 147 -15.85 7.42 5.97
N GLU A 148 -15.50 8.69 6.17
CA GLU A 148 -15.60 9.76 5.18
C GLU A 148 -14.30 10.57 5.18
N GLY A 149 -13.87 11.09 4.03
CA GLY A 149 -12.63 11.84 3.95
C GLY A 149 -12.34 12.39 2.55
N GLU A 150 -11.28 13.19 2.45
CA GLU A 150 -10.86 13.82 1.20
C GLU A 150 -9.33 13.99 1.16
N PRO A 151 -8.70 13.90 -0.01
CA PRO A 151 -7.26 14.15 -0.14
C PRO A 151 -6.93 15.63 0.15
N LYS A 152 -6.01 15.86 1.10
CA LYS A 152 -5.60 17.21 1.56
C LYS A 152 -4.20 17.63 1.10
N TYR A 153 -3.60 16.89 0.17
CA TYR A 153 -2.24 17.12 -0.31
C TYR A 153 -2.22 17.56 -1.77
N LYS A 154 -1.15 18.25 -2.17
CA LYS A 154 -0.86 18.53 -3.58
C LYS A 154 -0.04 17.39 -4.19
N LEU A 155 -0.28 17.09 -5.46
CA LEU A 155 0.41 15.98 -6.15
C LEU A 155 1.92 16.20 -6.22
N GLU A 156 2.33 17.44 -6.48
CA GLU A 156 3.70 17.87 -6.69
C GLU A 156 4.53 17.81 -5.39
N GLU A 157 3.87 17.83 -4.23
CA GLU A 157 4.51 17.69 -2.91
C GLU A 157 4.76 16.22 -2.55
N ARG A 158 4.12 15.29 -3.27
CA ARG A 158 4.20 13.84 -3.00
C ARG A 158 5.11 13.13 -3.98
N VAL A 159 5.07 13.49 -5.26
CA VAL A 159 5.86 12.83 -6.30
C VAL A 159 7.27 13.40 -6.36
N ARG A 160 8.28 12.52 -6.29
CA ARG A 160 9.69 12.88 -6.42
C ARG A 160 10.19 12.68 -7.84
N LYS A 161 11.27 13.38 -8.20
CA LYS A 161 11.91 13.30 -9.52
C LYS A 161 12.43 11.90 -9.89
N ASP A 162 12.74 11.08 -8.90
CA ASP A 162 13.27 9.73 -9.06
C ASP A 162 12.18 8.65 -9.11
N MET A 163 10.89 9.02 -9.06
CA MET A 163 9.79 8.07 -9.08
C MET A 163 9.31 7.74 -10.50
N GLU A 164 8.90 6.50 -10.67
CA GLU A 164 8.28 5.94 -11.87
C GLU A 164 7.19 4.91 -11.48
N GLY A 165 6.25 4.64 -12.38
CA GLY A 165 5.17 3.68 -12.16
C GLY A 165 4.03 4.24 -11.30
N TYR A 166 3.32 3.38 -10.59
CA TYR A 166 2.17 3.78 -9.76
C TYR A 166 2.62 4.23 -8.37
N VAL A 167 2.25 5.44 -7.98
CA VAL A 167 2.57 6.03 -6.68
C VAL A 167 1.31 6.20 -5.85
N SER A 168 1.19 5.45 -4.76
CA SER A 168 0.15 5.66 -3.74
C SER A 168 0.52 6.90 -2.91
N LEU A 169 -0.30 7.94 -2.98
CA LEU A 169 0.08 9.30 -2.54
C LEU A 169 -0.18 9.58 -1.05
N GLY A 170 -0.80 8.63 -0.35
CA GLY A 170 -1.09 8.70 1.07
C GLY A 170 -2.59 8.72 1.38
N VAL A 171 -2.92 8.06 2.48
CA VAL A 171 -4.27 7.80 2.95
C VAL A 171 -5.09 9.07 3.23
N PHE A 172 -6.35 9.06 2.81
CA PHE A 172 -7.34 10.04 3.25
C PHE A 172 -8.61 9.42 3.89
N ILE A 173 -8.81 8.10 3.79
CA ILE A 173 -9.76 7.33 4.63
C ILE A 173 -9.07 6.03 5.07
N GLY A 174 -9.08 5.74 6.37
CA GLY A 174 -8.42 4.56 6.96
C GLY A 174 -7.22 4.93 7.84
N PRO A 175 -6.42 3.95 8.28
CA PRO A 175 -6.51 2.51 7.99
C PRO A 175 -7.65 1.79 8.73
N ILE A 176 -8.32 0.85 8.07
CA ILE A 176 -9.38 0.00 8.64
C ILE A 176 -9.03 -1.47 8.41
N SER A 177 -9.31 -2.37 9.36
CA SER A 177 -9.10 -3.81 9.15
C SER A 177 -10.02 -4.34 8.05
N ILE A 178 -9.49 -5.22 7.20
CA ILE A 178 -10.25 -5.86 6.12
C ILE A 178 -9.96 -7.36 6.09
N TYR A 179 -10.97 -8.14 5.70
CA TYR A 179 -10.93 -9.59 5.73
C TYR A 179 -11.41 -10.20 4.41
N LYS A 180 -11.00 -11.44 4.17
CA LYS A 180 -11.49 -12.23 3.03
C LYS A 180 -13.01 -12.35 3.10
N GLY A 181 -13.67 -12.06 1.99
CA GLY A 181 -15.12 -12.04 1.85
C GLY A 181 -15.75 -10.66 1.97
N ASP A 182 -15.03 -9.67 2.52
CA ASP A 182 -15.54 -8.30 2.64
C ASP A 182 -15.76 -7.68 1.26
N ARG A 183 -16.85 -6.92 1.15
CA ARG A 183 -17.16 -6.07 0.00
C ARG A 183 -16.89 -4.62 0.36
N VAL A 184 -16.14 -3.94 -0.49
CA VAL A 184 -15.83 -2.51 -0.33
C VAL A 184 -16.47 -1.71 -1.44
N ARG A 185 -17.13 -0.63 -1.03
CA ARG A 185 -17.62 0.40 -1.93
C ARG A 185 -17.08 1.75 -1.49
N VAL A 186 -16.48 2.49 -2.42
CA VAL A 186 -16.11 3.90 -2.22
C VAL A 186 -17.01 4.74 -3.09
N GLU A 187 -17.65 5.75 -2.51
CA GLU A 187 -18.54 6.68 -3.20
C GLU A 187 -17.98 8.10 -3.17
N GLY A 188 -18.12 8.84 -4.27
CA GLY A 188 -17.69 10.22 -4.41
C GLY A 188 -17.74 10.64 -5.87
N LYS A 189 -16.77 11.44 -6.34
CA LYS A 189 -16.67 11.83 -7.76
C LYS A 189 -16.49 10.63 -8.70
N LYS A 190 -15.88 9.57 -8.21
CA LYS A 190 -15.74 8.26 -8.84
C LYS A 190 -16.02 7.18 -7.82
N GLU A 191 -16.38 6.00 -8.31
CA GLU A 191 -16.79 4.89 -7.47
C GLU A 191 -15.85 3.71 -7.60
N ILE A 192 -15.65 3.00 -6.49
CA ILE A 192 -15.00 1.68 -6.46
C ILE A 192 -16.03 0.70 -5.90
N ASN A 193 -16.12 -0.48 -6.50
CA ASN A 193 -16.87 -1.61 -5.96
C ASN A 193 -16.05 -2.89 -6.16
N VAL A 194 -15.54 -3.45 -5.06
CA VAL A 194 -14.60 -4.57 -5.06
C VAL A 194 -14.93 -5.56 -3.97
N LYS A 195 -14.43 -6.79 -4.13
CA LYS A 195 -14.54 -7.86 -3.15
C LYS A 195 -13.15 -8.41 -2.82
N PHE A 196 -12.91 -8.67 -1.54
CA PHE A 196 -11.68 -9.34 -1.11
C PHE A 196 -11.86 -10.86 -1.15
N VAL A 197 -10.94 -11.55 -1.81
CA VAL A 197 -10.97 -13.01 -2.04
C VAL A 197 -9.77 -13.73 -1.46
#